data_AF-K1ST91-F1
#
_entry.id   AF-K1ST91-F1
#
_cell.length_a   1.000
_cell.length_b   1.000
_cell.length_c   1.000
_cell.angle_alpha   90.00
_cell.angle_beta   90.00
_cell.angle_gamma   90.00
#
_symmetry.space_group_name_H-M   'P 1'
#
loop_
_entity.id
_entity.type
_entity.pdbx_description
1 polymer ?
#
loop_
_entity_poly.entity_id
_entity_poly.type
_entity_poly.pdbx_seq_one_letter_code
_entity_poly.pdbx_strand_id
1 'polypeptide(L)'
;MKTNKGKMRKITINLAAVAAFCIVVASPALVSSSCATPQTEQEDTTIIREDLGITALKYSSPKVPSSIEFCGKVIDLSRFDRHERMDRELLAFTYMHSTSLQMLKKANRYFPIVEPILKENGIPDDFKYLMVIESNMNPTARSSAGAAGLWQFMQGTGRDYGLEVNNNV
;
A
#
# COMPACT_ATOMS: atom_id res chain seq x y z
N MET A 1 64.13 17.21 -7.53
CA MET A 1 64.06 16.39 -8.76
C MET A 1 64.98 15.18 -8.61
N LYS A 2 64.45 14.03 -8.19
CA LYS A 2 65.11 12.70 -8.24
C LYS A 2 64.03 11.66 -8.49
N THR A 3 63.99 11.14 -9.71
CA THR A 3 63.01 10.18 -10.20
C THR A 3 63.39 8.77 -9.75
N ASN A 4 62.53 8.11 -8.97
CA ASN A 4 62.71 6.74 -8.53
C ASN A 4 62.17 5.78 -9.62
N LYS A 5 63.07 5.03 -10.29
CA LYS A 5 62.69 4.05 -11.31
C LYS A 5 62.31 2.72 -10.64
N GLY A 6 61.00 2.44 -10.61
CA GLY A 6 60.45 1.16 -10.18
C GLY A 6 60.78 0.02 -11.14
N LYS A 7 61.23 -1.10 -10.56
CA LYS A 7 61.64 -2.34 -11.22
C LYS A 7 60.41 -3.15 -11.67
N MET A 8 60.18 -3.29 -12.97
CA MET A 8 59.15 -4.18 -13.54
C MET A 8 59.55 -5.66 -13.36
N ARG A 9 58.70 -6.44 -12.69
CA ARG A 9 58.77 -7.91 -12.66
C ARG A 9 57.99 -8.48 -13.84
N LYS A 10 58.64 -9.31 -14.66
CA LYS A 10 58.00 -10.03 -15.78
C LYS A 10 57.11 -11.14 -15.19
N ILE A 11 55.82 -11.10 -15.49
CA ILE A 11 54.86 -12.15 -15.13
C ILE A 11 54.76 -13.09 -16.32
N THR A 12 55.34 -14.28 -16.21
CA THR A 12 55.15 -15.39 -17.15
C THR A 12 53.85 -16.10 -16.83
N ILE A 13 52.83 -15.91 -17.66
CA ILE A 13 51.51 -16.55 -17.53
C ILE A 13 51.60 -17.96 -18.12
N ASN A 14 51.34 -18.98 -17.30
CA ASN A 14 51.31 -20.39 -17.72
C ASN A 14 50.11 -20.66 -18.64
N LEU A 15 50.40 -21.06 -19.88
CA LEU A 15 49.46 -21.29 -20.98
C LEU A 15 48.45 -22.44 -20.74
N ALA A 16 48.61 -23.22 -19.68
CA ALA A 16 47.74 -24.35 -19.34
C ALA A 16 46.41 -23.96 -18.66
N ALA A 17 46.29 -22.74 -18.11
CA ALA A 17 45.08 -22.30 -17.39
C ALA A 17 43.99 -21.69 -18.28
N VAL A 18 44.31 -21.34 -19.54
CA VAL A 18 43.36 -20.72 -20.48
C VAL A 18 42.52 -21.78 -21.21
N ALA A 19 43.03 -23.02 -21.35
CA ALA A 19 42.34 -24.09 -22.07
C ALA A 19 41.16 -24.72 -21.30
N ALA A 20 41.09 -24.57 -19.97
CA ALA A 20 39.99 -25.10 -19.16
C ALA A 20 38.75 -24.18 -19.12
N PHE A 21 38.90 -22.90 -19.53
CA PHE A 21 37.79 -21.93 -19.55
C PHE A 21 37.03 -21.91 -20.90
N CYS A 22 37.55 -22.56 -21.93
CA CYS A 22 36.99 -22.54 -23.29
C CYS A 22 36.16 -23.78 -23.67
N ILE A 23 36.00 -24.78 -22.78
CA ILE A 23 35.23 -26.00 -23.09
C ILE A 23 33.75 -25.90 -22.62
N VAL A 24 33.37 -24.87 -21.87
CA VAL A 24 31.96 -24.65 -21.46
C VAL A 24 31.14 -23.84 -22.48
N VAL A 25 31.79 -23.27 -23.51
CA VAL A 25 31.14 -22.36 -24.49
C VAL A 25 30.83 -23.00 -25.84
N ALA A 26 30.89 -24.34 -25.97
CA ALA A 26 30.68 -25.03 -27.25
C ALA A 26 29.63 -26.15 -27.22
N SER A 27 28.52 -25.95 -26.50
CA SER A 27 27.28 -26.74 -26.69
C SER A 27 26.07 -25.80 -26.74
N PRO A 28 25.67 -25.29 -27.91
CA PRO A 28 24.40 -24.57 -28.07
C PRO A 28 23.27 -25.60 -28.22
N ALA A 29 22.93 -26.24 -27.10
CA ALA A 29 21.76 -27.12 -26.98
C ALA A 29 21.12 -26.99 -25.60
N LEU A 30 21.06 -25.76 -25.06
CA LEU A 30 20.28 -25.41 -23.85
C LEU A 30 19.94 -23.89 -23.84
N VAL A 31 19.71 -23.30 -25.02
CA VAL A 31 19.11 -21.96 -25.15
C VAL A 31 17.87 -22.11 -26.05
N SER A 32 16.85 -22.77 -25.51
CA SER A 32 15.49 -22.68 -26.02
C SER A 32 14.54 -23.24 -24.97
N SER A 33 14.10 -22.37 -24.06
CA SER A 33 12.72 -22.38 -23.60
C SER A 33 12.46 -21.06 -22.88
N SER A 34 11.84 -20.16 -23.64
CA SER A 34 10.74 -19.31 -23.23
C SER A 34 10.75 -18.73 -21.83
N CYS A 35 10.74 -17.40 -21.79
CA CYS A 35 10.13 -16.61 -20.72
C CYS A 35 8.93 -17.35 -20.16
N ALA A 36 9.07 -17.91 -18.96
CA ALA A 36 7.93 -18.35 -18.19
C ALA A 36 7.18 -17.06 -17.81
N THR A 37 6.16 -16.74 -18.59
CA THR A 37 4.98 -16.01 -18.12
C THR A 37 4.67 -16.53 -16.71
N PRO A 38 4.45 -15.68 -15.69
CA PRO A 38 3.82 -16.18 -14.47
C PRO A 38 2.43 -16.64 -14.90
N GLN A 39 2.28 -17.94 -15.13
CA GLN A 39 0.98 -18.55 -15.13
C GLN A 39 0.52 -18.45 -13.69
N THR A 40 -0.40 -17.54 -13.41
CA THR A 40 -1.30 -17.69 -12.27
C THR A 40 -2.23 -18.84 -12.63
N GLU A 41 -1.71 -20.07 -12.63
CA GLU A 41 -2.52 -21.23 -12.31
C GLU A 41 -2.75 -21.13 -10.81
N GLN A 42 -3.96 -20.69 -10.46
CA GLN A 42 -4.44 -20.70 -9.10
C GLN A 42 -4.69 -22.17 -8.74
N GLU A 43 -3.62 -22.88 -8.33
CA GLU A 43 -3.76 -24.15 -7.63
C GLU A 43 -4.56 -23.89 -6.36
N ASP A 44 -5.82 -24.31 -6.40
CA ASP A 44 -6.77 -24.31 -5.29
C ASP A 44 -6.24 -25.25 -4.19
N THR A 45 -5.27 -24.75 -3.45
CA THR A 45 -4.61 -25.50 -2.38
C THR A 45 -5.52 -25.41 -1.16
N THR A 46 -6.49 -26.31 -1.06
CA THR A 46 -6.64 -27.27 0.05
C THR A 46 -8.03 -27.89 0.03
N ILE A 47 -8.06 -29.21 -0.19
CA ILE A 47 -9.13 -30.07 0.28
C ILE A 47 -9.18 -29.92 1.81
N ILE A 48 -10.12 -29.13 2.32
CA ILE A 48 -10.47 -29.15 3.74
C ILE A 48 -11.36 -30.38 3.93
N ARG A 49 -10.87 -31.33 4.72
CA ARG A 49 -11.71 -32.43 5.22
C ARG A 49 -12.90 -31.80 5.95
N GLU A 50 -14.11 -32.09 5.50
CA GLU A 50 -15.40 -31.59 6.03
C GLU A 50 -15.69 -31.97 7.50
N ASP A 51 -14.74 -32.46 8.29
CA ASP A 51 -15.00 -33.16 9.56
C ASP A 51 -14.50 -32.44 10.84
N LEU A 52 -14.37 -31.12 10.81
CA LEU A 52 -14.34 -30.32 12.03
C LEU A 52 -15.15 -29.08 11.69
N GLY A 53 -16.25 -28.80 12.40
CA GLY A 53 -17.16 -27.67 12.18
C GLY A 53 -16.56 -26.26 12.31
N ILE A 54 -15.27 -26.12 12.01
CA ILE A 54 -14.52 -24.90 11.84
C ILE A 54 -14.50 -24.62 10.33
N THR A 55 -15.45 -23.82 9.85
CA THR A 55 -15.34 -23.21 8.53
C THR A 55 -14.03 -22.42 8.49
N ALA A 56 -13.03 -22.91 7.76
CA ALA A 56 -11.77 -22.17 7.61
C ALA A 56 -12.07 -20.82 6.95
N LEU A 57 -11.61 -19.73 7.57
CA LEU A 57 -11.69 -18.40 6.99
C LEU A 57 -10.81 -18.39 5.73
N LYS A 58 -11.42 -18.37 4.55
CA LYS A 58 -10.72 -18.21 3.27
C LYS A 58 -10.30 -16.75 3.14
N TYR A 59 -9.00 -16.48 3.30
CA TYR A 59 -8.43 -15.17 3.01
C TYR A 59 -8.08 -15.09 1.51
N SER A 60 -8.46 -13.99 0.87
CA SER A 60 -8.07 -13.59 -0.47
C SER A 60 -7.70 -12.10 -0.52
N SER A 61 -6.56 -11.74 -1.12
CA SER A 61 -6.26 -10.31 -1.30
C SER A 61 -7.26 -9.68 -2.29
N PRO A 62 -7.94 -8.58 -1.93
CA PRO A 62 -8.77 -7.83 -2.88
C PRO A 62 -7.88 -7.28 -4.00
N LYS A 63 -8.38 -7.32 -5.24
CA LYS A 63 -7.63 -6.76 -6.38
C LYS A 63 -7.67 -5.23 -6.35
N VAL A 64 -6.51 -4.61 -6.43
CA VAL A 64 -6.37 -3.16 -6.55
C VAL A 64 -6.77 -2.72 -7.98
N PRO A 65 -7.65 -1.72 -8.14
CA PRO A 65 -8.00 -1.18 -9.45
C PRO A 65 -6.85 -0.37 -10.07
N SER A 66 -6.84 -0.21 -11.40
CA SER A 66 -5.83 0.60 -12.11
C SER A 66 -5.98 2.11 -11.90
N SER A 67 -7.18 2.58 -11.55
CA SER A 67 -7.48 3.98 -11.25
C SER A 67 -8.74 4.10 -10.39
N ILE A 68 -8.89 5.21 -9.70
CA ILE A 68 -10.10 5.59 -8.95
C ILE A 68 -10.43 7.06 -9.19
N GLU A 69 -11.67 7.46 -8.97
CA GLU A 69 -12.08 8.87 -8.94
C GLU A 69 -12.25 9.32 -7.49
N PHE A 70 -11.75 10.51 -7.16
CA PHE A 70 -11.92 11.13 -5.84
C PHE A 70 -12.01 12.65 -5.98
N CYS A 71 -13.08 13.24 -5.46
CA CYS A 71 -13.36 14.68 -5.55
C CYS A 71 -13.31 15.20 -7.01
N GLY A 72 -13.83 14.42 -7.96
CA GLY A 72 -13.85 14.75 -9.40
C GLY A 72 -12.50 14.64 -10.10
N LYS A 73 -11.48 14.07 -9.45
CA LYS A 73 -10.15 13.82 -10.03
C LYS A 73 -9.90 12.33 -10.15
N VAL A 74 -9.49 11.91 -11.35
CA VAL A 74 -9.04 10.54 -11.58
C VAL A 74 -7.62 10.38 -11.05
N ILE A 75 -7.43 9.48 -10.09
CA ILE A 75 -6.15 9.09 -9.53
C ILE A 75 -5.73 7.78 -10.21
N ASP A 76 -4.65 7.84 -10.95
CA ASP A 76 -4.02 6.68 -11.57
C ASP A 76 -3.27 5.84 -10.51
N LEU A 77 -3.60 4.56 -10.38
CA LEU A 77 -2.98 3.63 -9.42
C LEU A 77 -2.01 2.64 -10.09
N SER A 78 -1.66 2.84 -11.37
CA SER A 78 -0.68 2.00 -12.07
C SER A 78 0.75 2.20 -11.55
N ARG A 79 1.05 3.39 -11.02
CA ARG A 79 2.34 3.68 -10.38
C ARG A 79 2.50 2.87 -9.10
N PHE A 80 3.66 2.22 -8.95
CA PHE A 80 3.91 1.23 -7.89
C PHE A 80 3.61 1.75 -6.47
N ASP A 81 4.01 2.97 -6.13
CA ASP A 81 3.85 3.56 -4.80
C ASP A 81 2.38 3.80 -4.43
N ARG A 82 1.56 4.20 -5.40
CA ARG A 82 0.11 4.40 -5.20
C ARG A 82 -0.60 3.06 -5.16
N HIS A 83 -0.18 2.11 -5.99
CA HIS A 83 -0.68 0.74 -5.99
C HIS A 83 -0.48 0.07 -4.63
N GLU A 84 0.76 0.06 -4.11
CA GLU A 84 1.09 -0.57 -2.83
C GLU A 84 0.39 0.09 -1.65
N ARG A 85 0.21 1.43 -1.69
CA ARG A 85 -0.56 2.14 -0.67
C ARG A 85 -2.02 1.73 -0.71
N MET A 86 -2.63 1.63 -1.89
CA MET A 86 -4.01 1.18 -2.02
C MET A 86 -4.17 -0.28 -1.59
N ASP A 87 -3.25 -1.16 -2.00
CA ASP A 87 -3.25 -2.58 -1.61
C ASP A 87 -3.25 -2.75 -0.09
N ARG A 88 -2.35 -2.02 0.59
CA ARG A 88 -2.28 -2.02 2.06
C ARG A 88 -3.60 -1.61 2.71
N GLU A 89 -4.22 -0.52 2.25
CA GLU A 89 -5.47 -0.04 2.85
C GLU A 89 -6.65 -0.98 2.54
N LEU A 90 -6.73 -1.53 1.32
CA LEU A 90 -7.74 -2.52 0.98
C LEU A 90 -7.60 -3.78 1.83
N LEU A 91 -6.37 -4.28 2.02
CA LEU A 91 -6.10 -5.40 2.91
C LEU A 91 -6.52 -5.08 4.35
N ALA A 92 -6.13 -3.91 4.87
CA ALA A 92 -6.50 -3.48 6.22
C ALA A 92 -8.02 -3.42 6.40
N PHE A 93 -8.75 -2.74 5.51
CA PHE A 93 -10.21 -2.66 5.62
C PHE A 93 -10.92 -3.98 5.37
N THR A 94 -10.39 -4.85 4.52
CA THR A 94 -10.97 -6.17 4.25
C THR A 94 -10.87 -7.06 5.48
N TYR A 95 -9.74 -7.05 6.20
CA TYR A 95 -9.46 -8.00 7.27
C TYR A 95 -9.62 -7.45 8.70
N MET A 96 -9.66 -6.14 8.89
CA MET A 96 -10.01 -5.52 10.18
C MET A 96 -11.53 -5.43 10.38
N HIS A 97 -12.21 -6.57 10.32
CA HIS A 97 -13.67 -6.65 10.23
C HIS A 97 -14.42 -5.86 11.29
N SER A 98 -13.97 -5.88 12.55
CA SER A 98 -14.65 -5.15 13.64
C SER A 98 -14.61 -3.64 13.46
N THR A 99 -13.49 -3.09 12.98
CA THR A 99 -13.32 -1.66 12.74
C THR A 99 -14.10 -1.22 11.51
N SER A 100 -13.95 -1.94 10.38
CA SER A 100 -14.66 -1.62 9.13
C SER A 100 -16.17 -1.68 9.31
N LEU A 101 -16.70 -2.69 10.01
CA LEU A 101 -18.13 -2.78 10.29
C LEU A 101 -18.61 -1.65 11.21
N GLN A 102 -17.82 -1.23 12.19
CA GLN A 102 -18.16 -0.07 13.02
C GLN A 102 -18.17 1.22 12.21
N MET A 103 -17.22 1.41 11.29
CA MET A 103 -17.18 2.56 10.39
C MET A 103 -18.44 2.60 9.51
N LEU A 104 -18.84 1.48 8.91
CA LEU A 104 -20.08 1.40 8.13
C LEU A 104 -21.32 1.76 8.96
N LYS A 105 -21.41 1.29 10.21
CA LYS A 105 -22.51 1.67 11.13
C LYS A 105 -22.52 3.15 11.46
N LYS A 106 -21.34 3.75 11.69
CA LYS A 106 -21.19 5.19 11.97
C LYS A 106 -21.47 6.06 10.75
N ALA A 107 -21.14 5.59 9.55
CA ALA A 107 -21.44 6.29 8.30
C ALA A 107 -22.94 6.62 8.20
N ASN A 108 -23.81 5.64 8.52
CA ASN A 108 -25.26 5.84 8.55
C ASN A 108 -25.73 6.93 9.54
N ARG A 109 -24.92 7.27 10.55
CA ARG A 109 -25.21 8.34 11.51
C ARG A 109 -24.69 9.70 11.04
N TYR A 110 -23.48 9.74 10.50
CA TYR A 110 -22.79 11.01 10.22
C TYR A 110 -22.97 11.50 8.78
N PHE A 111 -23.02 10.60 7.79
CA PHE A 111 -23.12 11.00 6.39
C PHE A 111 -24.39 11.81 6.10
N PRO A 112 -25.59 11.44 6.58
CA PRO A 112 -26.80 12.25 6.35
C PRO A 112 -26.72 13.68 6.91
N ILE A 113 -25.82 13.93 7.87
CA ILE A 113 -25.58 15.26 8.46
C ILE A 113 -24.54 16.02 7.62
N VAL A 114 -23.47 15.35 7.22
CA VAL A 114 -22.32 16.00 6.55
C VAL A 114 -22.59 16.26 5.06
N GLU A 115 -23.23 15.33 4.36
CA GLU A 115 -23.55 15.44 2.94
C GLU A 115 -24.29 16.74 2.56
N PRO A 116 -25.40 17.14 3.25
CA PRO A 116 -26.06 18.41 2.93
C PRO A 116 -25.19 19.63 3.22
N ILE A 117 -24.36 19.59 4.27
CA ILE A 117 -23.43 20.69 4.62
C ILE A 117 -22.36 20.85 3.53
N LEU A 118 -21.76 19.74 3.07
CA LEU A 118 -20.79 19.78 1.97
C LEU A 118 -21.43 20.36 0.71
N LYS A 119 -22.64 19.92 0.38
CA LYS A 119 -23.39 20.41 -0.77
C LYS A 119 -23.69 21.91 -0.68
N GLU A 120 -24.13 22.39 0.47
CA GLU A 120 -24.39 23.83 0.69
C GLU A 120 -23.13 24.69 0.51
N ASN A 121 -21.96 24.15 0.86
CA ASN A 121 -20.67 24.81 0.72
C ASN A 121 -19.99 24.55 -0.64
N GLY A 122 -20.64 23.85 -1.57
CA GLY A 122 -20.06 23.49 -2.88
C GLY A 122 -18.85 22.55 -2.80
N ILE A 123 -18.72 21.79 -1.72
CA ILE A 123 -17.64 20.83 -1.50
C ILE A 123 -18.05 19.45 -2.08
N PRO A 124 -17.17 18.72 -2.78
CA PRO A 124 -17.48 17.38 -3.28
C PRO A 124 -17.88 16.41 -2.17
N ASP A 125 -18.86 15.54 -2.47
CA ASP A 125 -19.39 14.55 -1.54
C ASP A 125 -18.31 13.60 -0.98
N ASP A 126 -17.36 13.20 -1.83
CA ASP A 126 -16.22 12.34 -1.47
C ASP A 126 -15.38 12.88 -0.30
N PHE A 127 -15.42 14.19 -0.05
CA PHE A 127 -14.67 14.82 1.03
C PHE A 127 -15.06 14.26 2.42
N LYS A 128 -16.27 13.70 2.58
CA LYS A 128 -16.71 13.02 3.81
C LYS A 128 -15.80 11.85 4.22
N TYR A 129 -15.14 11.21 3.26
CA TYR A 129 -14.23 10.10 3.54
C TYR A 129 -12.96 10.52 4.28
N LEU A 130 -12.65 11.83 4.36
CA LEU A 130 -11.57 12.30 5.23
C LEU A 130 -11.88 12.02 6.71
N MET A 131 -13.11 12.24 7.18
CA MET A 131 -13.47 11.88 8.56
C MET A 131 -13.28 10.39 8.86
N VAL A 132 -13.46 9.56 7.83
CA VAL A 132 -13.34 8.12 7.91
C VAL A 132 -11.87 7.75 8.17
N ILE A 133 -10.94 8.29 7.39
CA ILE A 133 -9.50 7.98 7.54
C ILE A 133 -8.86 8.69 8.74
N GLU A 134 -9.31 9.89 9.11
CA GLU A 134 -8.71 10.68 10.19
C GLU A 134 -9.08 10.18 11.59
N SER A 135 -10.33 9.75 11.79
CA SER A 135 -10.82 9.43 13.14
C SER A 135 -11.66 8.15 13.23
N ASN A 136 -11.84 7.41 12.13
CA ASN A 136 -12.85 6.36 12.04
C ASN A 136 -14.25 6.86 12.47
N MET A 137 -14.55 8.12 12.12
CA MET A 137 -15.73 8.87 12.55
C MET A 137 -15.94 8.83 14.08
N ASN A 138 -14.87 9.05 14.84
CA ASN A 138 -14.94 9.16 16.29
C ASN A 138 -14.88 10.64 16.73
N PRO A 139 -15.98 11.22 17.26
CA PRO A 139 -16.00 12.62 17.65
C PRO A 139 -15.10 12.95 18.84
N THR A 140 -14.68 11.95 19.63
CA THR A 140 -13.78 12.13 20.78
C THR A 140 -12.35 11.70 20.48
N ALA A 141 -12.01 11.43 19.22
CA ALA A 141 -10.65 11.07 18.84
C ALA A 141 -9.67 12.18 19.20
N ARG A 142 -8.56 11.81 19.86
CA ARG A 142 -7.43 12.70 20.14
C ARG A 142 -6.13 12.00 19.76
N SER A 143 -5.30 12.65 18.95
CA SER A 143 -3.97 12.16 18.62
C SER A 143 -2.94 12.59 19.67
N SER A 144 -1.78 11.93 19.69
CA SER A 144 -0.65 12.30 20.55
C SER A 144 -0.11 13.70 20.26
N ALA A 145 -0.26 14.18 19.02
CA ALA A 145 0.14 15.53 18.61
C ALA A 145 -0.90 16.61 18.99
N GLY A 146 -2.10 16.22 19.44
CA GLY A 146 -3.14 17.16 19.86
C GLY A 146 -4.21 17.48 18.82
N ALA A 147 -4.24 16.76 17.69
CA ALA A 147 -5.36 16.82 16.75
C ALA A 147 -6.61 16.16 17.36
N ALA A 148 -7.79 16.75 17.15
CA ALA A 148 -9.02 16.30 17.80
C ALA A 148 -10.26 16.27 16.89
N GLY A 149 -11.21 15.42 17.26
CA GLY A 149 -12.53 15.33 16.64
C GLY A 149 -12.58 14.53 15.34
N LEU A 150 -13.72 14.61 14.64
CA LEU A 150 -14.00 13.84 13.43
C LEU A 150 -12.99 14.10 12.31
N TRP A 151 -12.58 15.36 12.18
CA TRP A 151 -11.68 15.86 11.13
C TRP A 151 -10.23 16.01 11.59
N GLN A 152 -9.90 15.66 12.85
CA GLN A 152 -8.56 15.82 13.43
C GLN A 152 -7.99 17.25 13.26
N PHE A 153 -8.73 18.27 13.70
CA PHE A 153 -8.19 19.63 13.74
C PHE A 153 -7.17 19.80 14.86
N MET A 154 -6.07 20.49 14.57
CA MET A 154 -5.15 20.98 15.60
C MET A 154 -5.80 22.13 16.38
N GLN A 155 -5.56 22.21 17.70
CA GLN A 155 -6.15 23.25 18.55
C GLN A 155 -5.88 24.68 18.03
N GLY A 156 -4.67 24.98 17.57
CA GLY A 156 -4.33 26.29 17.01
C GLY A 156 -5.17 26.60 15.77
N THR A 157 -5.14 25.71 14.79
CA THR A 157 -5.93 25.82 13.56
C THR A 157 -7.43 25.91 13.83
N GLY A 158 -7.94 25.15 14.79
CA GLY A 158 -9.34 25.22 15.19
C GLY A 158 -9.75 26.61 15.66
N ARG A 159 -8.92 27.25 16.50
CA ARG A 159 -9.16 28.63 16.95
C ARG A 159 -9.12 29.63 15.80
N ASP A 160 -8.20 29.46 14.86
CA ASP A 160 -8.08 30.34 13.69
C ASP A 160 -9.32 30.28 12.80
N TYR A 161 -9.96 29.11 12.70
CA TYR A 161 -11.24 28.92 12.00
C TYR A 161 -12.46 29.22 12.88
N GLY A 162 -12.28 29.79 14.08
CA GLY A 162 -13.38 30.17 14.98
C GLY A 162 -14.07 28.99 15.67
N LEU A 163 -13.45 27.82 15.71
CA LEU A 163 -13.96 26.66 16.45
C LEU A 163 -13.74 26.85 17.96
N GLU A 164 -14.71 26.40 18.74
CA GLU A 164 -14.55 26.29 20.19
C GLU A 164 -13.54 25.20 20.51
N VAL A 165 -12.57 25.50 21.39
CA VAL A 165 -11.63 24.50 21.90
C VAL A 165 -11.63 24.50 23.41
N ASN A 166 -12.00 23.38 24.01
CA ASN A 166 -12.03 23.21 25.45
C ASN A 166 -11.62 21.76 25.85
N ASN A 167 -11.67 21.42 27.14
CA ASN A 167 -11.25 20.09 27.60
C ASN A 167 -12.25 18.97 27.22
N ASN A 168 -13.50 19.34 26.95
CA ASN A 168 -14.58 18.42 26.56
C ASN A 168 -14.66 18.22 25.04
N VAL A 169 -14.16 19.18 24.25
CA VAL A 169 -14.13 19.18 22.78
C VAL A 169 -12.80 19.73 22.30
#